data_AF-A0A4Q6BJL0-F1
#
_entry.id   AF-A0A4Q6BJL0-F1
#
_cell.length_a   1.000
_cell.length_b   1.000
_cell.length_c   1.000
_cell.angle_alpha   90.00
_cell.angle_beta   90.00
_cell.angle_gamma   90.00
#
_symmetry.space_group_name_H-M   'P 1'
#
loop_
_entity.id
_entity.type
_entity.pdbx_description
1 polymer ?
#
loop_
_entity_poly.entity_id
_entity_poly.type
_entity_poly.pdbx_seq_one_letter_code
_entity_poly.pdbx_strand_id
1 'polypeptide(L)'
;VPYWNESIVPDLKSGKRVLIAAHGNSIRALIKFLENMPDNEIVELNIPTAVPLVYELTDDLKPIRRYYLGNQAEIEAKMHAVANQGKAK
;
A
#
# COMPACT_ATOMS: atom_id res chain seq x y z
N VAL A 1 2.67 -3.47 12.71
CA VAL A 1 3.63 -4.58 12.55
C VAL A 1 3.10 -5.91 13.11
N PRO A 2 2.51 -6.00 14.33
CA PRO A 2 2.05 -7.28 14.88
C PRO A 2 1.16 -8.09 13.93
N TYR A 3 0.11 -7.47 13.38
CA TYR A 3 -0.81 -8.13 12.45
C TYR A 3 -0.15 -8.66 11.16
N TRP A 4 0.90 -7.98 10.66
CA TRP A 4 1.65 -8.47 9.51
C TRP A 4 2.36 -9.79 9.86
N ASN A 5 3.11 -9.82 10.97
CA ASN A 5 3.88 -10.99 11.38
C ASN A 5 3.00 -12.15 11.85
N GLU A 6 1.91 -11.88 12.54
CA GLU A 6 1.10 -12.88 13.23
C GLU A 6 -0.04 -13.45 12.36
N SER A 7 -0.48 -12.72 11.33
CA SER A 7 -1.62 -13.14 10.49
C SER A 7 -1.27 -13.19 9.01
N ILE A 8 -0.71 -12.12 8.46
CA ILE A 8 -0.45 -12.03 7.01
C ILE A 8 0.72 -12.93 6.58
N VAL A 9 1.84 -12.92 7.31
CA VAL A 9 3.03 -13.72 7.01
C VAL A 9 2.75 -15.23 7.01
N PRO A 10 2.04 -15.80 8.01
CA PRO A 10 1.66 -17.22 7.97
C PRO A 10 0.82 -17.58 6.74
N ASP A 11 -0.15 -16.73 6.36
CA ASP A 11 -0.99 -16.97 5.19
C ASP A 11 -0.17 -16.92 3.90
N LEU A 12 0.70 -15.93 3.73
CA LEU A 12 1.59 -15.83 2.58
C LEU A 12 2.53 -17.04 2.47
N LYS A 13 3.14 -17.45 3.59
CA LYS A 13 4.03 -18.63 3.63
C LYS A 13 3.28 -19.95 3.37
N SER A 14 1.98 -20.00 3.63
CA SER A 14 1.14 -21.15 3.26
C SER A 14 0.73 -21.17 1.77
N GLY A 15 1.21 -20.21 0.97
CA GLY A 15 0.91 -20.11 -0.45
C GLY A 15 -0.44 -19.44 -0.78
N LYS A 16 -1.11 -18.85 0.22
CA LYS A 16 -2.37 -18.12 -0.01
C LYS A 16 -2.09 -16.77 -0.67
N ARG A 17 -3.02 -16.35 -1.52
CA ARG A 17 -3.09 -14.98 -2.04
C ARG A 17 -3.90 -14.13 -1.06
N VAL A 18 -3.25 -13.16 -0.42
CA VAL A 18 -3.86 -12.30 0.60
C VAL A 18 -4.39 -11.02 -0.05
N LEU A 19 -5.63 -10.66 0.24
CA LEU A 19 -6.23 -9.37 -0.08
C LEU A 19 -6.42 -8.56 1.21
N ILE A 20 -5.93 -7.33 1.24
CA ILE A 20 -6.06 -6.43 2.39
C ILE A 20 -6.97 -5.27 2.00
N ALA A 21 -8.11 -5.14 2.69
CA ALA A 21 -9.01 -3.99 2.57
C ALA A 21 -8.94 -3.16 3.86
N ALA A 22 -8.45 -1.92 3.76
CA ALA A 22 -8.19 -1.05 4.90
C ALA A 22 -8.29 0.44 4.52
N HIS A 23 -7.93 1.32 5.44
CA HIS A 23 -7.92 2.78 5.23
C HIS A 23 -6.52 3.30 4.86
N GLY A 24 -6.46 4.51 4.30
CA GLY A 24 -5.21 5.11 3.81
C GLY A 24 -4.07 5.14 4.83
N ASN A 25 -4.34 5.47 6.10
CA ASN A 25 -3.30 5.52 7.13
C ASN A 25 -2.75 4.13 7.48
N SER A 26 -3.61 3.12 7.57
CA SER A 26 -3.20 1.73 7.84
C SER A 26 -2.37 1.17 6.68
N ILE A 27 -2.78 1.44 5.43
CA ILE A 27 -2.03 1.01 4.25
C ILE A 27 -0.68 1.74 4.18
N ARG A 28 -0.63 3.05 4.42
CA ARG A 28 0.62 3.82 4.51
C ARG A 28 1.58 3.23 5.54
N ALA A 29 1.10 2.90 6.74
CA ALA A 29 1.93 2.27 7.77
C ALA A 29 2.49 0.91 7.34
N LEU A 30 1.71 0.11 6.61
CA LEU A 30 2.17 -1.17 6.07
C LEU A 30 3.23 -0.97 4.98
N ILE A 31 2.98 -0.08 4.02
CA ILE A 31 3.94 0.28 2.97
C ILE A 31 5.26 0.75 3.59
N LYS A 32 5.19 1.67 4.56
CA LYS A 32 6.36 2.20 5.25
C LYS A 32 7.19 1.07 5.87
N PHE A 33 6.53 0.14 6.55
CA PHE A 33 7.18 -1.02 7.15
C PHE A 33 7.81 -1.96 6.10
N LEU A 34 7.10 -2.26 5.02
CA LEU A 34 7.57 -3.17 3.97
C LEU A 34 8.77 -2.63 3.19
N GLU A 35 8.77 -1.32 2.92
CA GLU A 35 9.79 -0.65 2.11
C GLU A 35 10.89 0.02 2.94
N ASN A 36 10.79 -0.07 4.27
CA ASN A 36 11.66 0.65 5.20
C ASN A 36 11.75 2.16 4.87
N MET A 37 10.60 2.75 4.52
CA MET A 37 10.49 4.13 4.03
C MET A 37 10.70 5.13 5.18
N PRO A 38 11.46 6.22 4.95
CA PRO A 38 11.68 7.24 5.97
C PRO A 38 10.43 8.11 6.20
N ASP A 39 10.37 8.74 7.38
CA ASP A 39 9.21 9.48 7.86
C ASP A 39 8.81 10.68 6.98
N ASN A 40 9.77 11.29 6.29
CA ASN A 40 9.51 12.40 5.38
C ASN A 40 8.86 11.93 4.07
N GLU A 41 9.22 10.75 3.56
CA GLU A 41 8.66 10.22 2.31
C GLU A 41 7.23 9.72 2.47
N ILE A 42 6.88 9.17 3.65
CA ILE A 42 5.54 8.63 3.87
C ILE A 42 4.44 9.70 3.90
N VAL A 43 4.79 10.95 4.24
CA VAL A 43 3.85 12.08 4.28
C VAL A 43 3.39 12.46 2.87
N GLU A 44 4.29 12.35 1.90
CA GLU A 44 4.02 12.67 0.48
C GLU A 44 3.30 11.52 -0.26
N LEU A 45 3.23 10.33 0.35
CA LEU A 45 2.56 9.18 -0.25
C LEU A 45 1.04 9.35 -0.23
N ASN A 46 0.46 9.60 -1.41
CA ASN A 46 -0.98 9.64 -1.63
C ASN A 46 -1.47 8.31 -2.19
N ILE A 47 -2.35 7.62 -1.45
CA ILE A 47 -2.93 6.35 -1.87
C ILE A 47 -4.34 6.61 -2.42
N PRO A 48 -4.60 6.34 -3.72
CA PRO A 48 -5.89 6.57 -4.33
C PRO A 48 -6.95 5.64 -3.74
N THR A 49 -8.16 6.16 -3.53
CA THR A 49 -9.26 5.39 -2.97
C THR A 49 -9.76 4.33 -3.98
N ALA A 50 -9.97 3.11 -3.48
CA ALA A 50 -10.55 1.99 -4.24
C ALA A 50 -9.79 1.65 -5.53
N VAL A 51 -8.45 1.77 -5.50
CA VAL A 51 -7.57 1.28 -6.56
C VAL A 51 -6.73 0.13 -5.99
N PRO A 52 -6.73 -1.07 -6.59
CA PRO A 52 -5.89 -2.17 -6.11
C PRO A 52 -4.40 -1.84 -6.25
N LEU A 53 -3.67 -1.91 -5.14
CA LEU A 53 -2.21 -1.86 -5.09
C LEU A 53 -1.67 -3.28 -4.93
N VAL A 54 -0.92 -3.75 -5.92
CA VAL A 54 -0.32 -5.09 -5.92
C VAL A 54 1.11 -5.00 -5.41
N TYR A 55 1.46 -5.94 -4.52
CA TYR A 55 2.84 -6.20 -4.12
C TYR A 55 3.27 -7.57 -4.63
N GLU A 56 4.45 -7.59 -5.24
CA GLU A 56 5.18 -8.83 -5.51
C GLU A 56 6.32 -8.94 -4.50
N LEU A 57 6.43 -10.09 -3.85
CA LEU A 57 7.34 -10.33 -2.75
C LEU A 57 8.28 -11.48 -3.10
N THR A 58 9.51 -11.45 -2.57
CA THR A 58 10.40 -12.61 -2.57
C THR A 58 9.91 -13.69 -1.60
N ASP A 59 10.54 -14.86 -1.61
CA ASP A 59 10.26 -15.95 -0.65
C ASP A 59 10.51 -15.52 0.81
N ASP A 60 11.45 -14.59 1.02
CA ASP A 60 11.72 -13.95 2.32
C ASP A 60 10.75 -12.79 2.64
N LEU A 61 9.68 -12.65 1.85
CA LEU A 61 8.64 -11.62 1.97
C LEU A 61 9.15 -10.18 1.86
N LYS A 62 10.23 -9.97 1.09
CA LYS A 62 10.73 -8.63 0.75
C LYS A 62 10.07 -8.11 -0.53
N PRO A 63 9.66 -6.83 -0.59
CA PRO A 63 9.14 -6.25 -1.83
C PRO A 63 10.11 -6.34 -3.01
N ILE A 64 9.61 -6.86 -4.13
CA ILE A 64 10.27 -6.79 -5.45
C ILE A 64 9.80 -5.53 -6.17
N ARG A 65 8.47 -5.34 -6.23
CA ARG A 65 7.83 -4.16 -6.81
C ARG A 65 6.42 -3.97 -6.27
N ARG A 66 5.91 -2.74 -6.41
CA ARG A 66 4.50 -2.40 -6.23
C ARG A 66 3.96 -1.67 -7.45
N TYR A 67 2.69 -1.87 -7.78
CA TYR A 67 2.02 -1.16 -8.87
C TYR A 67 0.51 -1.14 -8.69
N TYR A 68 -0.14 -0.10 -9.21
CA TYR A 68 -1.60 -0.02 -9.23
C TYR A 68 -2.17 -0.76 -10.44
N LEU A 69 -3.26 -1.50 -10.23
CA LEU A 69 -4.01 -2.15 -11.31
C LEU A 69 -5.13 -1.23 -11.82
N GLY A 70 -5.22 -1.10 -13.15
CA GLY A 70 -6.31 -0.39 -13.82
C GLY A 70 -5.82 0.66 -14.83
N ASN A 71 -6.74 1.55 -15.21
CA ASN A 71 -6.47 2.66 -16.12
C ASN A 71 -5.59 3.70 -15.42
N GLN A 72 -4.41 3.98 -15.97
CA GLN A 72 -3.42 4.85 -15.32
C GLN A 72 -3.90 6.31 -15.21
N ALA A 73 -4.59 6.84 -16.22
CA ALA A 73 -5.09 8.22 -16.18
C ALA A 73 -6.14 8.41 -15.06
N GLU A 74 -7.02 7.42 -14.86
CA GLU A 74 -7.99 7.46 -13.76
C GLU A 74 -7.33 7.35 -12.38
N ILE A 75 -6.28 6.54 -12.27
CA ILE A 75 -5.51 6.36 -11.04
C ILE A 75 -4.80 7.66 -10.67
N GLU A 76 -4.13 8.29 -11.63
CA GLU A 76 -3.48 9.61 -11.47
C GLU A 76 -4.49 10.67 -11.01
N ALA A 77 -5.64 10.76 -11.68
CA ALA A 77 -6.70 11.68 -11.29
C ALA A 77 -7.18 11.45 -9.83
N LYS A 78 -7.35 10.18 -9.42
CA LYS A 78 -7.71 9.82 -8.04
C LYS A 78 -6.61 10.15 -7.04
N MET A 79 -5.34 9.95 -7.38
CA MET A 79 -4.21 10.34 -6.52
C MET A 79 -4.18 11.85 -6.30
N HIS A 80 -4.38 12.64 -7.36
CA HIS A 80 -4.49 14.10 -7.25
C HIS A 80 -5.69 14.52 -6.41
N ALA A 81 -6.83 13.84 -6.53
CA ALA A 81 -8.00 14.12 -5.71
C ALA A 81 -7.69 13.92 -4.22
N VAL A 82 -7.02 12.83 -3.84
CA VAL A 82 -6.60 12.57 -2.45
C VAL A 82 -5.63 13.63 -1.94
N ALA A 83 -4.62 14.01 -2.75
CA ALA A 83 -3.65 15.04 -2.37
C ALA A 83 -4.30 16.41 -2.12
N ASN A 84 -5.39 16.72 -2.81
CA ASN A 84 -6.10 17.99 -2.67
C ASN A 84 -7.17 17.98 -1.56
N GLN A 85 -7.53 16.83 -0.98
CA GLN A 85 -8.51 16.77 0.12
C GLN A 85 -8.07 17.55 1.37
N GLY A 86 -6.75 17.66 1.60
CA GLY A 86 -6.18 18.42 2.72
C GLY A 86 -5.98 19.91 2.46
N LYS A 87 -6.17 20.38 1.22
CA LYS A 87 -6.09 21.81 0.89
C LYS A 87 -7.44 22.44 1.19
N ALA A 88 -7.46 23.34 2.16
CA ALA A 88 -8.67 24.05 2.56
C ALA A 88 -9.37 24.70 1.35
N LYS A 89 -10.70 24.66 1.37
CA LYS A 89 -11.55 25.50 0.51
C LYS A 89 -11.31 26.98 0.77
#